data_AF-A0A9E0EG98-F1
#
_entry.id   AF-A0A9E0EG98-F1
#
_cell.length_a   1.000
_cell.length_b   1.000
_cell.length_c   1.000
_cell.angle_alpha   90.00
_cell.angle_beta   90.00
_cell.angle_gamma   90.00
#
_symmetry.space_group_name_H-M   'P 1'
#
loop_
_entity.id
_entity.type
_entity.pdbx_description
1 polymer ?
#
loop_
_entity_poly.entity_id
_entity_poly.type
_entity_poly.pdbx_seq_one_letter_code
_entity_poly.pdbx_strand_id
1 'polypeptide(L)' 'MSDKPPLFEARDLSPAFCADRQGKLKYAGPDRRRLDRRNHADRRTTVRFDPQSEDRRLLPGRRADDAALRFW' A
#
# COMPACT_ATOMS: atom_id res chain seq x y z
N MET A 1 52.91 29.35 -0.02
CA MET A 1 51.44 29.40 -0.05
C MET A 1 50.96 28.00 -0.39
N SER A 2 50.38 27.25 0.56
CA SER A 2 49.95 25.87 0.31
C SER A 2 48.51 25.88 -0.21
N ASP A 3 48.33 25.63 -1.51
CA ASP A 3 47.02 25.49 -2.12
C ASP A 3 46.42 24.13 -1.76
N LYS A 4 45.60 24.12 -0.70
CA LYS A 4 44.81 22.93 -0.38
C LYS A 4 43.59 22.90 -1.29
N PRO A 5 43.32 21.80 -2.01
CA PRO A 5 42.11 21.68 -2.81
C PRO A 5 40.87 21.74 -1.92
N PRO A 6 39.75 22.30 -2.40
CA PRO A 6 38.51 22.34 -1.64
C PRO A 6 38.02 20.92 -1.37
N LEU A 7 38.01 20.52 -0.10
CA LEU A 7 37.47 19.25 0.34
C LEU A 7 35.95 19.36 0.36
N PHE A 8 35.27 18.77 -0.64
CA PHE A 8 33.83 18.63 -0.61
C PHE A 8 33.46 17.50 0.36
N GLU A 9 33.30 17.82 1.65
CA GLU A 9 32.69 16.90 2.61
C GLU A 9 31.16 17.02 2.51
N ALA A 10 30.52 16.01 1.94
CA ALA A 10 29.09 15.83 2.05
C ALA A 10 28.75 15.51 3.52
N ARG A 11 28.54 16.55 4.33
CA ARG A 11 27.98 16.40 5.67
C ARG A 11 26.52 15.99 5.53
N ASP A 12 26.18 14.95 6.28
CA ASP A 12 24.84 14.43 6.52
C ASP A 12 24.29 13.43 5.49
N LEU A 13 24.92 12.25 5.45
CA LEU A 13 24.29 11.02 4.94
C LEU A 13 23.29 10.41 5.95
N SER A 14 23.11 11.01 7.11
CA SER A 14 22.16 10.51 8.09
C SER A 14 20.74 10.89 7.68
N PRO A 15 19.79 9.95 7.70
CA PRO A 15 18.41 10.27 7.40
C PRO A 15 17.86 11.27 8.41
N ALA A 16 17.35 12.41 7.94
CA ALA A 16 16.66 13.36 8.79
C ALA A 16 15.52 12.65 9.52
N PHE A 17 15.58 12.60 10.85
CA PHE A 17 14.45 12.23 11.68
C PHE A 17 13.88 13.51 12.28
N CYS A 18 12.58 13.75 12.12
CA CYS A 18 11.88 14.86 12.75
C CYS A 18 11.03 14.34 13.92
N ALA A 19 10.95 15.11 15.01
CA ALA A 19 10.03 14.81 16.08
C ALA A 19 8.59 15.19 15.66
N ASP A 20 7.62 14.32 15.93
CA ASP A 20 6.21 14.69 15.81
C ASP A 20 5.73 15.52 17.01
N ARG A 21 4.46 15.94 16.99
CA ARG A 21 3.86 16.73 18.08
C ARG A 21 3.86 16.01 19.44
N GLN A 22 4.12 14.70 19.45
CA GLN A 22 4.21 13.85 20.64
C GLN A 22 5.67 13.50 20.98
N GLY A 23 6.66 14.09 20.30
CA GLY A 23 8.09 13.86 20.53
C GLY A 23 8.63 12.56 19.91
N LYS A 24 7.83 11.82 19.14
CA LYS A 24 8.27 10.58 18.49
C LYS A 24 9.03 10.89 17.20
N LEU A 25 10.22 10.30 17.07
CA LEU A 25 11.05 10.43 15.87
C LEU A 25 10.39 9.74 14.67
N LYS A 26 10.19 10.50 13.59
CA LYS A 26 9.68 10.04 12.29
C LYS A 26 10.70 10.30 11.19
N TYR A 27 10.76 9.41 10.22
CA TYR A 27 11.63 9.55 9.06
C TYR A 27 11.18 10.74 8.19
N ALA A 28 12.10 11.65 7.89
CA ALA A 28 11.90 12.87 7.09
C ALA A 28 12.86 12.95 5.89
N GLY A 29 13.45 11.82 5.49
CA GLY A 29 14.28 11.74 4.29
C GLY A 29 13.50 11.39 3.02
N PRO A 30 14.20 11.25 1.88
CA PRO A 30 13.60 10.83 0.61
C PRO A 30 12.86 9.49 0.72
N ASP A 31 11.79 9.29 -0.06
CA ASP A 31 11.06 8.02 -0.03
C ASP A 31 12.00 6.83 -0.30
N ARG A 32 11.94 5.83 0.57
CA ARG A 32 12.75 4.61 0.49
C ARG A 32 12.04 3.48 -0.24
N ARG A 33 10.78 3.66 -0.63
CA ARG A 33 10.02 2.66 -1.37
C ARG A 33 10.65 2.46 -2.74
N ARG A 34 11.12 1.25 -3.01
CA ARG A 34 11.68 0.87 -4.32
C ARG A 34 10.62 0.48 -5.34
N LEU A 35 9.44 0.08 -4.87
CA LEU A 35 8.36 -0.45 -5.69
C LEU A 35 7.02 0.05 -5.18
N ASP A 36 6.08 0.27 -6.09
CA ASP A 36 4.68 0.43 -5.73
C ASP A 36 4.14 -0.91 -5.21
N ARG A 37 3.33 -0.86 -4.15
CA ARG A 37 2.60 -2.04 -3.67
C ARG A 37 1.42 -2.38 -4.59
N ARG A 38 0.96 -1.42 -5.39
CA ARG A 38 -0.12 -1.60 -6.36
C ARG A 38 0.43 -1.95 -7.74
N ASN A 39 1.07 -3.12 -7.84
CA ASN A 39 1.52 -3.67 -9.13
C ASN A 39 0.46 -4.48 -9.86
N HIS A 40 -0.74 -4.64 -9.30
CA HIS A 40 -1.74 -5.56 -9.85
C HIS A 40 -2.87 -4.84 -10.57
N ALA A 41 -3.23 -5.40 -11.73
CA ALA A 41 -4.46 -5.13 -12.45
C ALA A 41 -5.67 -5.18 -11.51
N ASP A 42 -6.76 -4.51 -11.91
CA ASP A 42 -7.99 -4.48 -11.14
C ASP A 42 -8.39 -5.90 -10.71
N ARG A 43 -8.55 -6.10 -9.40
CA ARG A 43 -8.95 -7.40 -8.82
C ARG A 43 -10.43 -7.69 -9.05
N ARG A 44 -11.18 -6.71 -9.57
CA ARG A 44 -12.58 -6.86 -9.96
C ARG A 44 -12.63 -7.54 -11.32
N THR A 45 -12.46 -8.86 -11.32
CA THR A 45 -12.59 -9.67 -12.54
C THR A 45 -14.05 -9.79 -13.01
N THR A 46 -15.01 -9.46 -12.16
CA THR A 46 -16.45 -9.65 -12.42
C THR A 46 -17.29 -8.49 -11.89
N VAL A 47 -18.36 -8.17 -12.61
CA VAL A 47 -19.37 -7.19 -12.18
C VAL A 47 -20.32 -7.86 -11.19
N ARG A 48 -20.52 -7.24 -10.02
CA ARG A 48 -21.27 -7.84 -8.90
C ARG A 48 -22.75 -8.11 -9.20
N PHE A 49 -23.35 -7.30 -10.05
CA PHE A 49 -24.77 -7.32 -10.39
C PHE A 49 -24.95 -7.35 -11.92
N ASP A 50 -24.31 -8.33 -12.55
CA ASP A 50 -24.53 -8.60 -13.97
C ASP A 50 -25.77 -9.51 -14.11
N PRO A 51 -26.79 -9.12 -14.91
CA PRO A 51 -27.97 -9.96 -15.14
C PRO A 51 -27.64 -11.35 -15.73
N GLN A 52 -26.49 -11.49 -16.39
CA GLN A 52 -26.02 -12.75 -16.95
C GLN A 52 -25.16 -13.55 -15.96
N SER A 53 -24.79 -12.95 -14.83
CA SER A 53 -24.01 -13.65 -13.80
C SER A 53 -24.90 -14.50 -12.89
N GLU A 54 -24.40 -15.68 -12.55
CA GLU A 54 -25.04 -16.54 -11.56
C GLU A 54 -25.05 -15.88 -10.16
N ASP A 55 -26.07 -16.20 -9.36
CA ASP A 55 -26.13 -15.71 -7.98
C ASP A 55 -24.91 -16.20 -7.21
N ARG A 56 -24.12 -15.24 -6.70
CA ARG A 56 -22.88 -15.52 -5.95
C ARG A 56 -23.11 -16.31 -4.66
N ARG A 57 -24.36 -16.44 -4.20
CA ARG A 57 -24.76 -17.33 -3.10
C ARG A 57 -24.63 -18.81 -3.45
N LEU A 58 -24.69 -19.15 -4.74
CA LEU A 58 -24.56 -20.50 -5.26
C LEU A 58 -23.09 -20.92 -5.50
N LEU A 59 -22.14 -19.98 -5.38
CA LEU A 59 -20.73 -20.25 -5.62
C LEU A 59 -20.10 -21.13 -4.52
N PRO A 60 -19.10 -21.95 -4.86
CA PRO A 60 -18.40 -22.78 -3.88
C PRO A 60 -17.73 -21.93 -2.79
N GLY A 61 -17.75 -22.44 -1.55
CA GLY A 61 -17.20 -21.75 -0.37
C GLY A 61 -18.16 -20.77 0.32
N ARG A 62 -19.42 -20.68 -0.14
CA ARG A 62 -20.51 -19.98 0.55
C ARG A 62 -21.16 -20.85 1.61
N ARG A 63 -21.95 -20.23 2.49
CA ARG A 63 -22.60 -20.95 3.59
C ARG A 63 -23.66 -21.87 3.00
N ALA A 64 -23.86 -23.04 3.60
CA ALA A 64 -24.87 -23.99 3.14
C ALA A 64 -26.28 -23.35 3.09
N ASP A 65 -26.57 -22.46 4.03
CA ASP A 65 -27.86 -21.79 4.14
C ASP A 65 -28.02 -20.62 3.15
N ASP A 66 -26.96 -20.18 2.47
CA ASP A 66 -27.03 -19.06 1.51
C ASP A 66 -27.84 -19.45 0.26
N ALA A 67 -27.91 -20.75 -0.07
CA ALA A 67 -28.69 -21.27 -1.18
C ALA A 67 -30.21 -21.24 -0.92
N ALA A 68 -30.61 -21.30 0.35
CA ALA A 68 -32.02 -21.24 0.73
C ALA A 68 -32.43 -19.78 0.95
N LEU A 69 -33.11 -19.19 -0.04
CA LEU A 69 -33.76 -17.90 0.11
C LEU A 69 -34.92 -18.02 1.12
N ARG A 70 -34.62 -17.88 2.40
CA ARG A 70 -35.65 -17.78 3.45
C ARG A 70 -36.23 -16.37 3.41
N PHE A 71 -37.33 -16.20 2.71
CA PHE A 71 -38.22 -15.08 2.96
C PHE A 71 -39.02 -15.43 4.20
N TRP A 72 -38.70 -14.74 5.31
CA TRP A 72 -39.35 -14.76 6.63
C TRP A 72 -39.68 -16.13 7.23
#